data_AF-A0A7C9KUM6-F1
#
_entry.id   AF-A0A7C9KUM6-F1
#
_cell.length_a   1.000
_cell.length_b   1.000
_cell.length_c   1.000
_cell.angle_alpha   90.00
_cell.angle_beta   90.00
_cell.angle_gamma   90.00
#
_symmetry.space_group_name_H-M   'P 1'
#
loop_
_entity.id
_entity.type
_entity.pdbx_description
1 polymer ?
#
loop_
_entity_poly.entity_id
_entity_poly.type
_entity_poly.pdbx_seq_one_letter_code
_entity_poly.pdbx_strand_id
1 'polypeptide(L)'
;MTKIFSFNKNHRDLSAGHNSHLKEVNGVNGMPKSLAPGFPDLDDQFNQMGITHIRLHDGFGIGDMDNYFQVDRKNNQNQMIVNVPEENKSAAKKLVADISNVRSIFPNAAIGMRNHDVNLALRDANYEMTDAYLHDVLSNQVDLNPDNIQRQIMFRIGRSLDGGYETPEDFDIYAILVSTLVSRYALNYARIGLPRKISYWEIWNEPDLLFFWNSNDPKKYYELYNKIVRVIKTIDPDAKVGGAGISFSNNAGGDYIDGFFRYCRNNNVPLDFFSWHGYVDTGDPQNIIDMGNTIQKSLHTYDFTETESICTEWNSSPFGSRNTFTKVQSAKNAAYIASSLIYMQYAKVDLAHYYRGDGLSFGLFNNQPNPKNPCVKNFCTYSAQSFSLFARMFETPHILSGNKDFSTGLTVLATENEAGNKINILAANYKVDKSFSDGNVAPVPADLYRQYYLDTSRTLEQLTDTYSKNQWFGGIDPTTIHHNNAVVQNDPVQQIPTDTYLRPKSRDYIHSDQGVTVVIDHIGYKKFKVKAYRIQEGGGLEQMTPPEVTNQITVSISNNKLTLVDKMAKPSTVTLYSLELSHH
;
A
#
# COMPACT_ATOMS: atom_id res chain seq x y z
N MET A 1 -6.95 36.34 3.97
CA MET A 1 -7.03 35.96 2.54
C MET A 1 -6.71 34.49 2.42
N THR A 2 -7.37 33.77 1.51
CA THR A 2 -7.09 32.36 1.16
C THR A 2 -5.65 32.21 0.66
N LYS A 3 -5.07 31.02 0.77
CA LYS A 3 -3.75 30.72 0.20
C LYS A 3 -3.87 30.56 -1.32
N ILE A 4 -3.00 31.23 -2.07
CA ILE A 4 -3.03 31.22 -3.54
C ILE A 4 -2.04 30.19 -4.09
N PHE A 5 -2.53 29.34 -5.01
CA PHE A 5 -1.74 28.46 -5.87
C PHE A 5 -1.99 28.88 -7.33
N SER A 6 -0.92 29.07 -8.10
CA SER A 6 -0.95 29.52 -9.50
C SER A 6 -0.31 28.47 -10.39
N PHE A 7 -1.01 28.13 -11.47
CA PHE A 7 -0.58 27.18 -12.50
C PHE A 7 -0.62 27.85 -13.87
N ASN A 8 0.22 27.39 -14.79
CA ASN A 8 0.26 27.88 -16.17
C ASN A 8 -0.17 26.78 -17.13
N LYS A 9 -1.29 26.98 -17.83
CA LYS A 9 -1.84 25.98 -18.76
C LYS A 9 -0.90 25.68 -19.95
N ASN A 10 -0.08 26.65 -20.37
CA ASN A 10 0.83 26.49 -21.51
C ASN A 10 2.07 25.64 -21.18
N HIS A 11 2.30 25.28 -19.91
CA HIS A 11 3.50 24.55 -19.50
C HIS A 11 3.15 23.35 -18.61
N ARG A 12 3.74 22.21 -18.95
CA ARG A 12 3.71 21.00 -18.13
C ARG A 12 4.85 21.04 -17.10
N ASP A 13 4.64 20.45 -15.93
CA ASP A 13 5.71 20.32 -14.93
C ASP A 13 6.57 19.09 -15.23
N LEU A 14 7.68 19.28 -15.94
CA LEU A 14 8.60 18.19 -16.28
C LEU A 14 9.40 17.65 -15.08
N SER A 15 9.39 18.36 -13.94
CA SER A 15 10.04 17.91 -12.70
C SER A 15 9.16 17.01 -11.84
N ALA A 16 7.88 16.92 -12.17
CA ALA A 16 6.88 16.12 -11.48
C ALA A 16 6.43 14.95 -12.36
N GLY A 17 5.80 13.95 -11.73
CA GLY A 17 5.33 12.78 -12.43
C GLY A 17 6.47 11.96 -13.06
N HIS A 18 6.15 11.21 -14.09
CA HIS A 18 7.10 10.70 -15.07
C HIS A 18 7.15 11.69 -16.25
N ASN A 19 8.00 12.72 -16.14
CA ASN A 19 8.09 13.83 -17.11
C ASN A 19 6.72 14.50 -17.37
N SER A 20 6.09 14.99 -16.31
CA SER A 20 4.73 15.54 -16.23
C SER A 20 3.56 14.57 -16.32
N HIS A 21 3.76 13.31 -16.69
CA HIS A 21 2.70 12.32 -16.64
C HIS A 21 2.48 11.84 -15.20
N LEU A 22 1.25 11.84 -14.71
CA LEU A 22 0.92 11.40 -13.35
C LEU A 22 1.38 9.95 -13.13
N LYS A 23 2.00 9.68 -11.97
CA LYS A 23 2.45 8.34 -11.57
C LYS A 23 1.34 7.57 -10.88
N GLU A 24 1.33 6.25 -11.10
CA GLU A 24 0.42 5.29 -10.47
C GLU A 24 0.87 4.92 -9.04
N VAL A 25 0.95 5.91 -8.16
CA VAL A 25 1.36 5.74 -6.75
C VAL A 25 0.19 5.37 -5.82
N ASN A 26 -0.97 5.02 -6.38
CA ASN A 26 -2.18 4.61 -5.67
C ASN A 26 -2.32 3.09 -5.52
N GLY A 27 -1.23 2.34 -5.62
CA GLY A 27 -1.23 0.90 -5.31
C GLY A 27 -1.48 0.63 -3.82
N VAL A 28 -1.77 -0.63 -3.49
CA VAL A 28 -2.07 -1.05 -2.11
C VAL A 28 -1.42 -2.39 -1.75
N ASN A 29 -1.13 -2.58 -0.47
CA ASN A 29 -1.04 -3.90 0.14
C ASN A 29 -2.44 -4.42 0.46
N GLY A 30 -2.59 -5.73 0.65
CA GLY A 30 -3.90 -6.34 0.89
C GLY A 30 -4.71 -6.53 -0.39
N MET A 31 -5.64 -7.47 -0.35
CA MET A 31 -6.39 -7.93 -1.53
C MET A 31 -7.86 -7.54 -1.42
N PRO A 32 -8.59 -7.40 -2.54
CA PRO A 32 -10.02 -7.15 -2.55
C PRO A 32 -10.87 -8.34 -2.07
N LYS A 33 -10.25 -9.41 -1.58
CA LYS A 33 -10.91 -10.65 -1.18
C LYS A 33 -10.77 -10.86 0.32
N SER A 34 -11.83 -11.39 0.92
CA SER A 34 -11.90 -11.72 2.32
C SER A 34 -10.81 -12.71 2.70
N LEU A 35 -9.83 -12.30 3.50
CA LEU A 35 -8.75 -13.17 3.96
C LEU A 35 -9.21 -14.21 4.99
N ALA A 36 -10.23 -13.91 5.79
CA ALA A 36 -10.67 -14.77 6.89
C ALA A 36 -12.12 -14.42 7.31
N PRO A 37 -12.80 -15.28 8.09
CA PRO A 37 -14.11 -14.96 8.66
C PRO A 37 -14.16 -13.57 9.29
N GLY A 38 -15.22 -12.81 9.02
CA GLY A 38 -15.42 -11.46 9.56
C GLY A 38 -14.85 -10.32 8.71
N PHE A 39 -14.07 -10.61 7.67
CA PHE A 39 -13.61 -9.63 6.68
C PHE A 39 -14.42 -9.71 5.37
N PRO A 40 -14.68 -8.57 4.70
CA PRO A 40 -15.51 -8.52 3.50
C PRO A 40 -14.73 -8.78 2.20
N ASP A 41 -15.44 -9.11 1.12
CA ASP A 41 -14.98 -8.90 -0.25
C ASP A 41 -15.24 -7.44 -0.66
N LEU A 42 -14.33 -6.88 -1.47
CA LEU A 42 -14.21 -5.44 -1.75
C LEU A 42 -13.89 -5.14 -3.22
N ASP A 43 -14.20 -6.05 -4.15
CA ASP A 43 -13.88 -5.88 -5.58
C ASP A 43 -14.44 -4.59 -6.17
N ASP A 44 -15.71 -4.30 -5.92
CA ASP A 44 -16.38 -3.08 -6.39
C ASP A 44 -15.67 -1.82 -5.84
N GLN A 45 -15.34 -1.82 -4.54
CA GLN A 45 -14.64 -0.71 -3.91
C GLN A 45 -13.22 -0.52 -4.48
N PHE A 46 -12.47 -1.59 -4.74
CA PHE A 46 -11.16 -1.51 -5.37
C PHE A 46 -11.26 -0.96 -6.81
N ASN A 47 -12.31 -1.34 -7.56
CA ASN A 47 -12.56 -0.82 -8.89
C ASN A 47 -12.91 0.67 -8.87
N GLN A 48 -13.78 1.11 -7.94
CA GLN A 48 -14.12 2.54 -7.77
C GLN A 48 -12.95 3.41 -7.26
N MET A 49 -11.93 2.79 -6.64
CA MET A 49 -10.67 3.45 -6.28
C MET A 49 -9.61 3.38 -7.39
N GLY A 50 -9.90 2.75 -8.54
CA GLY A 50 -8.97 2.64 -9.66
C GLY A 50 -7.69 1.86 -9.32
N ILE A 51 -7.77 0.85 -8.44
CA ILE A 51 -6.59 0.10 -7.98
C ILE A 51 -6.10 -0.85 -9.07
N THR A 52 -4.94 -0.55 -9.65
CA THR A 52 -4.25 -1.38 -10.63
C THR A 52 -3.12 -2.19 -10.00
N HIS A 53 -2.36 -1.62 -9.06
CA HIS A 53 -1.17 -2.26 -8.47
C HIS A 53 -1.46 -2.79 -7.07
N ILE A 54 -1.27 -4.10 -6.87
CA ILE A 54 -1.46 -4.79 -5.59
C ILE A 54 -0.17 -5.51 -5.20
N ARG A 55 0.32 -5.26 -3.99
CA ARG A 55 1.40 -6.02 -3.39
C ARG A 55 0.83 -7.17 -2.55
N LEU A 56 1.14 -8.40 -2.94
CA LEU A 56 0.76 -9.60 -2.20
C LEU A 56 1.70 -9.77 -1.00
N HIS A 57 1.38 -9.07 0.07
CA HIS A 57 2.09 -9.10 1.35
C HIS A 57 1.06 -9.13 2.49
N ASP A 58 1.41 -9.81 3.60
CA ASP A 58 0.51 -10.07 4.72
C ASP A 58 -0.84 -10.66 4.29
N GLY A 59 -0.75 -11.71 3.46
CA GLY A 59 -1.86 -12.56 3.06
C GLY A 59 -2.21 -13.63 4.10
N PHE A 60 -1.42 -13.72 5.18
CA PHE A 60 -1.61 -14.67 6.29
C PHE A 60 -1.78 -16.10 5.78
N GLY A 61 -0.73 -16.58 5.09
CA GLY A 61 -0.65 -17.87 4.43
C GLY A 61 -0.85 -17.80 2.92
N ILE A 62 -1.75 -16.95 2.42
CA ILE A 62 -1.92 -16.76 0.97
C ILE A 62 -0.71 -16.02 0.41
N GLY A 63 -0.02 -16.64 -0.55
CA GLY A 63 1.21 -16.08 -1.13
C GLY A 63 2.47 -16.24 -0.27
N ASP A 64 2.37 -16.83 0.92
CA ASP A 64 3.53 -17.03 1.79
C ASP A 64 4.24 -18.35 1.51
N MET A 65 5.57 -18.31 1.59
CA MET A 65 6.41 -19.45 1.25
C MET A 65 6.31 -20.56 2.30
N ASP A 66 6.65 -20.22 3.54
CA ASP A 66 6.95 -21.19 4.60
C ASP A 66 6.58 -20.67 5.99
N ASN A 67 5.41 -20.02 6.13
CA ASN A 67 4.99 -19.48 7.42
C ASN A 67 4.95 -20.56 8.52
N TYR A 68 5.22 -20.11 9.73
CA TYR A 68 5.00 -20.81 10.97
C TYR A 68 4.50 -19.85 12.07
N PHE A 69 3.18 -19.67 12.09
CA PHE A 69 2.49 -19.00 13.18
C PHE A 69 2.41 -19.93 14.39
N GLN A 70 2.91 -19.43 15.51
CA GLN A 70 2.87 -20.14 16.78
C GLN A 70 2.04 -19.34 17.80
N VAL A 71 1.04 -20.01 18.39
CA VAL A 71 0.03 -19.40 19.27
C VAL A 71 0.67 -18.77 20.52
N ASP A 72 1.76 -19.31 21.03
CA ASP A 72 2.42 -18.87 22.27
C ASP A 72 3.77 -18.18 22.03
N ARG A 73 4.08 -17.78 20.78
CA ARG A 73 5.29 -16.99 20.49
C ARG A 73 5.27 -15.67 21.26
N LYS A 74 6.39 -15.37 21.94
CA LYS A 74 6.50 -14.31 22.97
C LYS A 74 6.39 -12.87 22.43
N ASN A 75 6.51 -12.66 21.11
CA ASN A 75 6.60 -11.33 20.49
C ASN A 75 5.63 -11.11 19.31
N ASN A 76 4.50 -11.83 19.25
CA ASN A 76 3.55 -11.62 18.17
C ASN A 76 2.95 -10.20 18.24
N GLN A 77 2.92 -9.52 17.10
CA GLN A 77 2.27 -8.22 16.95
C GLN A 77 0.74 -8.36 16.97
N ASN A 78 0.21 -9.55 16.66
CA ASN A 78 -1.21 -9.89 16.77
C ASN A 78 -2.10 -8.95 15.96
N GLN A 79 -1.59 -8.45 14.83
CA GLN A 79 -2.18 -7.34 14.10
C GLN A 79 -3.62 -7.63 13.65
N MET A 80 -3.94 -8.85 13.22
CA MET A 80 -5.29 -9.25 12.79
C MET A 80 -6.30 -9.31 13.95
N ILE A 81 -5.85 -9.41 15.22
CA ILE A 81 -6.71 -9.69 16.36
C ILE A 81 -6.85 -8.53 17.37
N VAL A 82 -6.20 -7.38 17.12
CA VAL A 82 -6.28 -6.20 18.00
C VAL A 82 -7.71 -5.72 18.23
N ASN A 83 -8.55 -5.80 17.18
CA ASN A 83 -9.95 -5.35 17.21
C ASN A 83 -10.92 -6.43 17.71
N VAL A 84 -10.47 -7.67 17.91
CA VAL A 84 -11.29 -8.76 18.45
C VAL A 84 -11.63 -8.44 19.92
N PRO A 85 -12.87 -8.74 20.39
CA PRO A 85 -13.23 -8.67 21.80
C PRO A 85 -12.27 -9.49 22.67
N GLU A 86 -11.98 -9.00 23.88
CA GLU A 86 -10.91 -9.56 24.71
C GLU A 86 -11.16 -11.03 25.06
N GLU A 87 -12.42 -11.37 25.35
CA GLU A 87 -12.89 -12.73 25.64
C GLU A 87 -12.66 -13.72 24.48
N ASN A 88 -12.54 -13.20 23.25
CA ASN A 88 -12.38 -14.01 22.03
C ASN A 88 -10.93 -14.01 21.49
N LYS A 89 -10.02 -13.22 22.06
CA LYS A 89 -8.64 -13.11 21.54
C LYS A 89 -7.87 -14.42 21.54
N SER A 90 -8.08 -15.28 22.54
CA SER A 90 -7.42 -16.59 22.59
C SER A 90 -7.86 -17.47 21.41
N ALA A 91 -9.17 -17.54 21.15
CA ALA A 91 -9.71 -18.25 20.00
C ALA A 91 -9.23 -17.63 18.68
N ALA A 92 -9.19 -16.30 18.59
CA ALA A 92 -8.67 -15.60 17.42
C ALA A 92 -7.21 -15.95 17.15
N LYS A 93 -6.36 -15.95 18.19
CA LYS A 93 -4.93 -16.27 18.05
C LYS A 93 -4.71 -17.69 17.54
N LYS A 94 -5.51 -18.66 18.03
CA LYS A 94 -5.51 -20.03 17.53
C LYS A 94 -5.95 -20.09 16.07
N LEU A 95 -7.09 -19.46 15.73
CA LEU A 95 -7.64 -19.48 14.38
C LEU A 95 -6.70 -18.84 13.35
N VAL A 96 -6.06 -17.71 13.68
CA VAL A 96 -5.04 -17.09 12.80
C VAL A 96 -3.89 -18.05 12.55
N ALA A 97 -3.37 -18.69 13.60
CA ALA A 97 -2.26 -19.62 13.46
C ALA A 97 -2.63 -20.82 12.57
N ASP A 98 -3.80 -21.40 12.83
CA ASP A 98 -4.32 -22.54 12.06
C ASP A 98 -4.47 -22.20 10.58
N ILE A 99 -5.20 -21.12 10.29
CA ILE A 99 -5.47 -20.69 8.92
C ILE A 99 -4.18 -20.34 8.18
N SER A 100 -3.27 -19.60 8.83
CA SER A 100 -2.03 -19.13 8.18
C SER A 100 -1.08 -20.28 7.86
N ASN A 101 -1.00 -21.29 8.73
CA ASN A 101 -0.10 -22.41 8.54
C ASN A 101 -0.60 -23.37 7.45
N VAL A 102 -1.90 -23.70 7.41
CA VAL A 102 -2.44 -24.61 6.38
C VAL A 102 -2.44 -24.00 4.98
N ARG A 103 -2.40 -22.67 4.87
CA ARG A 103 -2.39 -21.94 3.60
C ARG A 103 -1.01 -21.70 3.01
N SER A 104 0.07 -21.96 3.74
CA SER A 104 1.43 -21.76 3.23
C SER A 104 1.67 -22.61 1.99
N ILE A 105 2.32 -22.04 0.97
CA ILE A 105 2.54 -22.72 -0.31
C ILE A 105 3.40 -23.98 -0.11
N PHE A 106 4.43 -23.91 0.74
CA PHE A 106 5.31 -25.04 1.03
C PHE A 106 5.19 -25.43 2.51
N PRO A 107 4.25 -26.31 2.87
CA PRO A 107 3.96 -26.63 4.27
C PRO A 107 5.07 -27.45 4.96
N ASN A 108 6.05 -27.95 4.21
CA ASN A 108 7.19 -28.74 4.71
C ASN A 108 8.55 -28.07 4.41
N ALA A 109 8.57 -26.81 3.96
CA ALA A 109 9.80 -26.12 3.58
C ALA A 109 10.81 -26.04 4.72
N ALA A 110 10.41 -25.66 5.93
CA ALA A 110 11.36 -25.47 7.02
C ALA A 110 12.01 -26.79 7.45
N ILE A 111 11.23 -27.87 7.58
CA ILE A 111 11.80 -29.19 7.89
C ILE A 111 12.66 -29.74 6.75
N GLY A 112 12.32 -29.46 5.50
CA GLY A 112 13.16 -29.83 4.35
C GLY A 112 14.50 -29.11 4.36
N MET A 113 14.50 -27.78 4.56
CA MET A 113 15.72 -26.99 4.69
C MET A 113 16.61 -27.47 5.84
N ARG A 114 16.05 -27.72 7.02
CA ARG A 114 16.80 -28.23 8.18
C ARG A 114 17.49 -29.58 7.92
N ASN A 115 16.87 -30.43 7.11
CA ASN A 115 17.41 -31.75 6.78
C ASN A 115 18.20 -31.76 5.47
N HIS A 116 18.38 -30.60 4.82
CA HIS A 116 18.98 -30.49 3.48
C HIS A 116 18.30 -31.43 2.45
N ASP A 117 16.98 -31.57 2.55
CA ASP A 117 16.17 -32.45 1.69
C ASP A 117 15.14 -31.63 0.89
N VAL A 118 15.45 -31.42 -0.38
CA VAL A 118 14.60 -30.69 -1.32
C VAL A 118 13.27 -31.40 -1.60
N ASN A 119 13.24 -32.74 -1.60
CA ASN A 119 12.00 -33.48 -1.85
C ASN A 119 11.07 -33.34 -0.67
N LEU A 120 11.62 -33.35 0.55
CA LEU A 120 10.87 -33.06 1.76
C LEU A 120 10.35 -31.62 1.76
N ALA A 121 11.17 -30.64 1.35
CA ALA A 121 10.77 -29.24 1.28
C ALA A 121 9.59 -29.00 0.31
N LEU A 122 9.59 -29.70 -0.83
CA LEU A 122 8.55 -29.61 -1.86
C LEU A 122 7.33 -30.49 -1.59
N ARG A 123 7.38 -31.37 -0.58
CA ARG A 123 6.32 -32.32 -0.31
C ARG A 123 5.02 -31.59 0.05
N ASP A 124 3.93 -32.02 -0.56
CA ASP A 124 2.58 -31.49 -0.34
C ASP A 124 2.44 -29.99 -0.62
N ALA A 125 3.22 -29.44 -1.57
CA ALA A 125 3.10 -28.05 -2.00
C ALA A 125 1.64 -27.70 -2.35
N ASN A 126 1.08 -26.70 -1.64
CA ASN A 126 -0.33 -26.35 -1.61
C ASN A 126 -0.57 -25.04 -2.39
N TYR A 127 -0.60 -25.13 -3.72
CA TYR A 127 -0.73 -23.96 -4.59
C TYR A 127 -2.17 -23.48 -4.72
N GLU A 128 -3.14 -24.38 -4.58
CA GLU A 128 -4.55 -24.19 -4.96
C GLU A 128 -5.18 -22.99 -4.24
N MET A 129 -4.81 -22.76 -2.98
CA MET A 129 -5.31 -21.63 -2.20
C MET A 129 -4.79 -20.29 -2.76
N THR A 130 -3.49 -20.22 -3.07
CA THR A 130 -2.89 -19.01 -3.67
C THR A 130 -3.36 -18.80 -5.11
N ASP A 131 -3.48 -19.88 -5.89
CA ASP A 131 -4.01 -19.86 -7.25
C ASP A 131 -5.42 -19.27 -7.31
N ALA A 132 -6.32 -19.71 -6.42
CA ALA A 132 -7.70 -19.22 -6.38
C ALA A 132 -7.76 -17.70 -6.14
N TYR A 133 -6.95 -17.20 -5.19
CA TYR A 133 -6.88 -15.77 -4.91
C TYR A 133 -6.30 -14.98 -6.08
N LEU A 134 -5.16 -15.43 -6.64
CA LEU A 134 -4.56 -14.77 -7.80
C LEU A 134 -5.49 -14.78 -9.01
N HIS A 135 -6.17 -15.90 -9.27
CA HIS A 135 -7.13 -16.01 -10.35
C HIS A 135 -8.26 -15.00 -10.20
N ASP A 136 -8.90 -14.94 -9.03
CA ASP A 136 -10.04 -14.06 -8.79
C ASP A 136 -9.63 -12.58 -8.84
N VAL A 137 -8.52 -12.22 -8.18
CA VAL A 137 -7.99 -10.85 -8.18
C VAL A 137 -7.59 -10.42 -9.58
N LEU A 138 -6.87 -11.24 -10.35
CA LEU A 138 -6.43 -10.88 -11.70
C LEU A 138 -7.57 -10.94 -12.72
N SER A 139 -8.55 -11.82 -12.55
CA SER A 139 -9.72 -11.88 -13.45
C SER A 139 -10.59 -10.65 -13.30
N ASN A 140 -10.66 -10.06 -12.09
CA ASN A 140 -11.40 -8.85 -11.74
C ASN A 140 -12.82 -8.82 -12.35
N GLN A 141 -13.78 -9.38 -11.61
CA GLN A 141 -15.14 -9.69 -12.06
C GLN A 141 -15.73 -8.64 -13.01
N VAL A 142 -16.02 -9.05 -14.24
CA VAL A 142 -16.47 -8.17 -15.34
C VAL A 142 -17.71 -7.37 -14.97
N ASP A 143 -18.66 -7.98 -14.26
CA ASP A 143 -19.91 -7.34 -13.84
C ASP A 143 -19.68 -6.16 -12.87
N LEU A 144 -18.56 -6.16 -12.14
CA LEU A 144 -18.16 -5.12 -11.20
C LEU A 144 -17.04 -4.23 -11.76
N ASN A 145 -16.61 -4.44 -13.01
CA ASN A 145 -15.43 -3.81 -13.61
C ASN A 145 -15.75 -3.17 -14.98
N PRO A 146 -16.67 -2.18 -15.03
CA PRO A 146 -17.10 -1.56 -16.29
C PRO A 146 -15.96 -0.84 -17.03
N ASP A 147 -14.92 -0.41 -16.31
CA ASP A 147 -13.75 0.28 -16.86
C ASP A 147 -12.62 -0.67 -17.27
N ASN A 148 -12.84 -1.99 -17.19
CA ASN A 148 -11.89 -3.03 -17.57
C ASN A 148 -10.50 -2.88 -16.89
N ILE A 149 -10.49 -2.49 -15.62
CA ILE A 149 -9.29 -2.32 -14.81
C ILE A 149 -8.53 -3.64 -14.74
N GLN A 150 -7.30 -3.62 -15.24
CA GLN A 150 -6.39 -4.76 -15.23
C GLN A 150 -5.50 -4.67 -13.99
N ARG A 151 -5.74 -5.52 -13.00
CA ARG A 151 -4.91 -5.61 -11.81
C ARG A 151 -3.57 -6.29 -12.12
N GLN A 152 -2.52 -5.79 -11.49
CA GLN A 152 -1.17 -6.32 -11.47
C GLN A 152 -0.80 -6.70 -10.05
N ILE A 153 -0.02 -7.77 -9.91
CA ILE A 153 0.44 -8.27 -8.63
C ILE A 153 1.95 -8.17 -8.56
N MET A 154 2.45 -7.49 -7.53
CA MET A 154 3.80 -7.66 -7.02
C MET A 154 3.77 -8.80 -6.01
N PHE A 155 4.47 -9.89 -6.30
CA PHE A 155 4.52 -11.05 -5.43
C PHE A 155 5.70 -10.92 -4.47
N ARG A 156 5.41 -10.78 -3.16
CA ARG A 156 6.45 -10.76 -2.12
C ARG A 156 6.81 -12.18 -1.70
N ILE A 157 8.03 -12.60 -2.02
CA ILE A 157 8.60 -13.87 -1.59
C ILE A 157 9.04 -13.73 -0.14
N GLY A 158 8.44 -14.50 0.77
CA GLY A 158 8.77 -14.45 2.19
C GLY A 158 7.65 -14.98 3.07
N ARG A 159 7.60 -14.44 4.28
CA ARG A 159 6.59 -14.75 5.31
C ARG A 159 5.78 -13.51 5.66
N SER A 160 4.55 -13.73 6.11
CA SER A 160 3.73 -12.67 6.72
C SER A 160 4.27 -12.30 8.11
N LEU A 161 3.93 -11.11 8.59
CA LEU A 161 4.12 -10.73 9.99
C LEU A 161 3.55 -11.81 10.93
N ASP A 162 4.27 -12.13 12.01
CA ASP A 162 4.00 -13.23 12.95
C ASP A 162 4.17 -14.67 12.37
N GLY A 163 4.52 -14.80 11.08
CA GLY A 163 4.81 -16.07 10.41
C GLY A 163 6.20 -16.64 10.68
N GLY A 164 7.02 -15.98 11.50
CA GLY A 164 8.38 -16.40 11.86
C GLY A 164 9.45 -15.49 11.28
N TYR A 165 10.37 -15.06 12.13
CA TYR A 165 11.41 -14.08 11.81
C TYR A 165 12.79 -14.70 11.60
N GLU A 166 12.90 -16.02 11.74
CA GLU A 166 14.13 -16.76 11.56
C GLU A 166 14.55 -16.74 10.07
N THR A 167 15.85 -16.60 9.79
CA THR A 167 16.34 -16.71 8.40
C THR A 167 16.08 -18.13 7.86
N PRO A 168 15.77 -18.31 6.56
CA PRO A 168 15.69 -19.65 5.97
C PRO A 168 16.96 -20.46 6.27
N GLU A 169 16.81 -21.73 6.70
CA GLU A 169 17.93 -22.55 7.17
C GLU A 169 18.86 -23.02 6.02
N ASP A 170 18.33 -23.07 4.80
CA ASP A 170 19.07 -23.45 3.58
C ASP A 170 18.63 -22.58 2.39
N PHE A 171 19.49 -21.66 1.97
CA PHE A 171 19.17 -20.72 0.89
C PHE A 171 19.15 -21.36 -0.50
N ASP A 172 19.83 -22.49 -0.70
CA ASP A 172 19.79 -23.20 -1.99
C ASP A 172 18.46 -23.92 -2.16
N ILE A 173 17.98 -24.61 -1.12
CA ILE A 173 16.63 -25.19 -1.12
C ILE A 173 15.57 -24.08 -1.24
N TYR A 174 15.70 -22.97 -0.51
CA TYR A 174 14.76 -21.85 -0.61
C TYR A 174 14.70 -21.29 -2.04
N ALA A 175 15.85 -21.12 -2.70
CA ALA A 175 15.90 -20.69 -4.10
C ALA A 175 15.24 -21.70 -5.06
N ILE A 176 15.31 -23.01 -4.78
CA ILE A 176 14.57 -24.03 -5.53
C ILE A 176 13.06 -23.88 -5.32
N LEU A 177 12.57 -23.64 -4.10
CA LEU A 177 11.14 -23.38 -3.87
C LEU A 177 10.66 -22.13 -4.63
N VAL A 178 11.47 -21.07 -4.65
CA VAL A 178 11.17 -19.88 -5.47
C VAL A 178 11.17 -20.21 -6.96
N SER A 179 12.05 -21.09 -7.42
CA SER A 179 12.09 -21.51 -8.83
C SER A 179 10.77 -22.15 -9.29
N THR A 180 10.14 -22.97 -8.44
CA THR A 180 8.87 -23.63 -8.77
C THR A 180 7.72 -22.63 -8.75
N LEU A 181 7.73 -21.69 -7.79
CA LEU A 181 6.79 -20.59 -7.70
C LEU A 181 6.81 -19.70 -8.95
N VAL A 182 7.99 -19.23 -9.36
CA VAL A 182 8.17 -18.36 -10.54
C VAL A 182 7.82 -19.11 -11.81
N SER A 183 8.24 -20.37 -11.94
CA SER A 183 7.83 -21.23 -13.05
C SER A 183 6.32 -21.36 -13.16
N ARG A 184 5.60 -21.44 -12.04
CA ARG A 184 4.13 -21.53 -12.01
C ARG A 184 3.47 -20.21 -12.41
N TYR A 185 3.85 -19.09 -11.78
CA TYR A 185 3.12 -17.83 -11.87
C TYR A 185 3.64 -16.84 -12.92
N ALA A 186 4.88 -16.99 -13.39
CA ALA A 186 5.42 -16.19 -14.49
C ALA A 186 5.37 -16.95 -15.83
N LEU A 187 5.91 -18.18 -15.87
CA LEU A 187 6.06 -18.93 -17.13
C LEU A 187 4.80 -19.74 -17.50
N ASN A 188 4.21 -20.45 -16.54
CA ASN A 188 3.09 -21.37 -16.78
C ASN A 188 1.73 -20.81 -16.35
N TYR A 189 1.63 -19.50 -16.09
CA TYR A 189 0.44 -18.85 -15.53
C TYR A 189 -0.85 -19.19 -16.29
N ALA A 190 -0.80 -19.24 -17.62
CA ALA A 190 -1.97 -19.57 -18.44
C ALA A 190 -2.43 -21.03 -18.28
N ARG A 191 -1.51 -21.97 -17.99
CA ARG A 191 -1.84 -23.40 -17.77
C ARG A 191 -2.61 -23.62 -16.47
N ILE A 192 -2.42 -22.74 -15.50
CA ILE A 192 -3.14 -22.75 -14.21
C ILE A 192 -4.34 -21.80 -14.21
N GLY A 193 -4.69 -21.24 -15.38
CA GLY A 193 -5.88 -20.40 -15.56
C GLY A 193 -5.70 -18.92 -15.21
N LEU A 194 -4.51 -18.45 -14.82
CA LEU A 194 -4.31 -17.02 -14.57
C LEU A 194 -4.42 -16.24 -15.89
N PRO A 195 -5.11 -15.08 -15.91
CA PRO A 195 -5.29 -14.30 -17.13
C PRO A 195 -4.01 -13.58 -17.56
N ARG A 196 -3.08 -13.32 -16.63
CA ARG A 196 -1.82 -12.59 -16.84
C ARG A 196 -0.71 -13.16 -15.96
N LYS A 197 0.54 -13.02 -16.41
CA LYS A 197 1.72 -13.45 -15.65
C LYS A 197 2.05 -12.50 -14.50
N ILE A 198 2.66 -13.03 -13.44
CA ILE A 198 3.30 -12.23 -12.40
C ILE A 198 4.66 -11.74 -12.90
N SER A 199 4.86 -10.42 -12.92
CA SER A 199 6.07 -9.80 -13.48
C SER A 199 6.96 -9.14 -12.43
N TYR A 200 6.44 -8.80 -11.25
CA TYR A 200 7.18 -8.18 -10.16
C TYR A 200 7.38 -9.16 -9.02
N TRP A 201 8.64 -9.38 -8.63
CA TRP A 201 9.05 -10.27 -7.56
C TRP A 201 9.88 -9.51 -6.53
N GLU A 202 9.30 -9.27 -5.37
CA GLU A 202 9.98 -8.63 -4.24
C GLU A 202 10.55 -9.69 -3.30
N ILE A 203 11.83 -9.56 -2.94
CA ILE A 203 12.53 -10.53 -2.12
C ILE A 203 12.58 -10.07 -0.66
N TRP A 204 11.86 -10.81 0.19
CA TRP A 204 11.70 -10.59 1.62
C TRP A 204 10.95 -9.30 1.98
N ASN A 205 10.91 -9.00 3.28
CA ASN A 205 10.34 -7.78 3.86
C ASN A 205 11.18 -7.35 5.06
N GLU A 206 11.57 -6.08 5.12
CA GLU A 206 12.23 -5.45 6.28
C GLU A 206 13.38 -6.28 6.88
N PRO A 207 14.38 -6.74 6.08
CA PRO A 207 15.51 -7.47 6.66
C PRO A 207 16.36 -6.62 7.61
N ASP A 208 16.16 -5.31 7.59
CA ASP A 208 16.74 -4.35 8.52
C ASP A 208 16.01 -4.28 9.87
N LEU A 209 14.91 -5.02 10.07
CA LEU A 209 14.24 -5.22 11.35
C LEU A 209 14.34 -6.67 11.83
N LEU A 210 14.88 -6.85 13.03
CA LEU A 210 15.21 -8.20 13.52
C LEU A 210 14.01 -9.10 13.84
N PHE A 211 12.81 -8.54 13.96
CA PHE A 211 11.57 -9.30 14.11
C PHE A 211 10.93 -9.67 12.76
N PHE A 212 11.59 -9.34 11.63
CA PHE A 212 11.33 -9.88 10.30
C PHE A 212 12.52 -10.66 9.74
N TRP A 213 13.72 -10.43 10.27
CA TRP A 213 14.95 -11.12 9.89
C TRP A 213 15.91 -11.19 11.07
N ASN A 214 15.90 -12.29 11.81
CA ASN A 214 16.69 -12.45 13.03
C ASN A 214 18.16 -12.76 12.73
N SER A 215 18.84 -11.80 12.11
CA SER A 215 20.28 -11.78 11.90
C SER A 215 20.76 -10.34 11.80
N ASN A 216 21.83 -10.03 12.54
CA ASN A 216 22.55 -8.76 12.48
C ASN A 216 23.73 -8.78 11.50
N ASP A 217 23.77 -9.76 10.59
CA ASP A 217 24.71 -9.81 9.48
C ASP A 217 23.97 -9.52 8.15
N PRO A 218 24.01 -8.27 7.66
CA PRO A 218 23.35 -7.89 6.41
C PRO A 218 23.77 -8.75 5.21
N LYS A 219 24.97 -9.33 5.23
CA LYS A 219 25.48 -10.16 4.12
C LYS A 219 24.66 -11.42 3.91
N LYS A 220 24.01 -11.95 4.96
CA LYS A 220 23.09 -13.08 4.81
C LYS A 220 21.90 -12.71 3.93
N TYR A 221 21.34 -11.52 4.09
CA TYR A 221 20.27 -11.06 3.20
C TYR A 221 20.78 -10.90 1.77
N TYR A 222 21.99 -10.35 1.59
CA TYR A 222 22.58 -10.18 0.26
C TYR A 222 22.77 -11.52 -0.47
N GLU A 223 23.21 -12.55 0.26
CA GLU A 223 23.37 -13.91 -0.26
C GLU A 223 22.03 -14.51 -0.69
N LEU A 224 21.01 -14.44 0.17
CA LEU A 224 19.66 -14.90 -0.13
C LEU A 224 19.12 -14.19 -1.38
N TYR A 225 19.21 -12.86 -1.41
CA TYR A 225 18.78 -12.04 -2.54
C TYR A 225 19.45 -12.50 -3.83
N ASN A 226 20.78 -12.58 -3.85
CA ASN A 226 21.56 -12.96 -5.03
C ASN A 226 21.18 -14.35 -5.58
N LYS A 227 21.04 -15.35 -4.71
CA LYS A 227 20.63 -16.71 -5.11
C LYS A 227 19.25 -16.68 -5.76
N ILE A 228 18.27 -16.03 -5.12
CA ILE A 228 16.90 -15.98 -5.60
C ILE A 228 16.81 -15.23 -6.93
N VAL A 229 17.34 -14.02 -7.03
CA VAL A 229 17.16 -13.21 -8.25
C VAL A 229 17.82 -13.83 -9.47
N ARG A 230 18.94 -14.54 -9.31
CA ARG A 230 19.57 -15.28 -10.42
C ARG A 230 18.69 -16.43 -10.91
N VAL A 231 18.05 -17.16 -9.99
CA VAL A 231 17.09 -18.21 -10.35
C VAL A 231 15.90 -17.60 -11.08
N ILE A 232 15.32 -16.50 -10.59
CA ILE A 232 14.19 -15.82 -11.24
C ILE A 232 14.57 -15.39 -12.66
N LYS A 233 15.69 -14.69 -12.84
CA LYS A 233 16.17 -14.22 -14.15
C LYS A 233 16.55 -15.34 -15.11
N THR A 234 16.85 -16.54 -14.61
CA THR A 234 17.07 -17.72 -15.45
C THR A 234 15.76 -18.26 -16.02
N ILE A 235 14.66 -18.17 -15.26
CA ILE A 235 13.34 -18.67 -15.65
C ILE A 235 12.58 -17.64 -16.51
N ASP A 236 12.59 -16.39 -16.08
CA ASP A 236 11.96 -15.26 -16.77
C ASP A 236 12.94 -14.07 -16.79
N PRO A 237 13.75 -13.92 -17.85
CA PRO A 237 14.70 -12.81 -17.98
C PRO A 237 14.05 -11.42 -17.91
N ASP A 238 12.77 -11.32 -18.30
CA ASP A 238 11.99 -10.08 -18.32
C ASP A 238 11.32 -9.76 -16.97
N ALA A 239 11.37 -10.69 -16.00
CA ALA A 239 10.82 -10.47 -14.67
C ALA A 239 11.53 -9.29 -13.98
N LYS A 240 10.77 -8.40 -13.36
CA LYS A 240 11.29 -7.33 -12.50
C LYS A 240 11.57 -7.91 -11.12
N VAL A 241 12.84 -7.89 -10.70
CA VAL A 241 13.27 -8.36 -9.39
C VAL A 241 13.81 -7.22 -8.54
N GLY A 242 13.51 -7.27 -7.25
CA GLY A 242 13.85 -6.20 -6.33
C GLY A 242 13.62 -6.55 -4.88
N GLY A 243 13.97 -5.62 -4.01
CA GLY A 243 13.95 -5.76 -2.56
C GLY A 243 14.43 -4.47 -1.91
N ALA A 244 14.39 -4.30 -0.60
CA ALA A 244 14.12 -5.31 0.42
C ALA A 244 12.87 -5.03 1.26
N GLY A 245 12.07 -4.05 0.85
CA GLY A 245 11.06 -3.43 1.69
C GLY A 245 11.71 -2.90 2.97
N ILE A 246 12.79 -2.12 2.86
CA ILE A 246 13.53 -1.67 4.05
C ILE A 246 12.68 -0.72 4.91
N SER A 247 12.75 -0.86 6.23
CA SER A 247 12.02 0.01 7.16
C SER A 247 12.71 1.35 7.36
N PHE A 248 14.04 1.34 7.42
CA PHE A 248 14.87 2.50 7.75
C PHE A 248 15.29 3.25 6.48
N SER A 249 14.32 3.66 5.65
CA SER A 249 14.55 4.20 4.31
C SER A 249 15.29 5.54 4.25
N ASN A 250 15.51 6.21 5.38
CA ASN A 250 16.32 7.42 5.48
C ASN A 250 17.76 7.17 6.00
N ASN A 251 18.20 5.91 6.08
CA ASN A 251 19.52 5.51 6.60
C ASN A 251 20.62 5.54 5.53
N ALA A 252 20.87 6.72 4.94
CA ALA A 252 21.90 6.88 3.91
C ALA A 252 23.28 6.41 4.40
N GLY A 253 24.01 5.65 3.58
CA GLY A 253 25.30 5.06 3.96
C GLY A 253 25.19 3.78 4.80
N GLY A 254 23.98 3.37 5.21
CA GLY A 254 23.72 2.17 5.98
C GLY A 254 23.83 0.87 5.17
N ASP A 255 23.96 -0.25 5.87
CA ASP A 255 24.22 -1.55 5.25
C ASP A 255 23.08 -2.01 4.32
N TYR A 256 21.82 -1.79 4.69
CA TYR A 256 20.68 -2.26 3.89
C TYR A 256 20.29 -1.35 2.71
N ILE A 257 20.94 -0.19 2.55
CA ILE A 257 20.82 0.68 1.36
C ILE A 257 22.14 0.65 0.58
N ASP A 258 23.12 1.42 1.05
CA ASP A 258 24.40 1.63 0.38
C ASP A 258 25.27 0.37 0.37
N GLY A 259 25.27 -0.40 1.46
CA GLY A 259 25.96 -1.70 1.53
C GLY A 259 25.39 -2.72 0.55
N PHE A 260 24.06 -2.78 0.45
CA PHE A 260 23.34 -3.66 -0.48
C PHE A 260 23.57 -3.27 -1.94
N PHE A 261 23.47 -1.98 -2.28
CA PHE A 261 23.77 -1.49 -3.63
C PHE A 261 25.21 -1.78 -4.03
N ARG A 262 26.16 -1.53 -3.14
CA ARG A 262 27.58 -1.88 -3.36
C ARG A 262 27.77 -3.37 -3.61
N TYR A 263 27.10 -4.22 -2.83
CA TYR A 263 27.15 -5.67 -3.02
C TYR A 263 26.60 -6.05 -4.40
N CYS A 264 25.42 -5.54 -4.78
CA CYS A 264 24.80 -5.85 -6.06
C CYS A 264 25.68 -5.41 -7.24
N ARG A 265 26.25 -4.19 -7.15
CA ARG A 265 27.15 -3.65 -8.16
C ARG A 265 28.42 -4.47 -8.30
N ASN A 266 29.10 -4.78 -7.19
CA ASN A 266 30.36 -5.52 -7.21
C ASN A 266 30.21 -6.98 -7.67
N ASN A 267 29.04 -7.58 -7.48
CA ASN A 267 28.79 -8.98 -7.81
C ASN A 267 27.89 -9.14 -9.05
N ASN A 268 27.60 -8.06 -9.79
CA ASN A 268 26.70 -8.06 -10.94
C ASN A 268 25.37 -8.79 -10.64
N VAL A 269 24.75 -8.44 -9.52
CA VAL A 269 23.45 -8.97 -9.11
C VAL A 269 22.36 -8.08 -9.73
N PRO A 270 21.38 -8.66 -10.46
CA PRO A 270 20.27 -7.90 -11.01
C PRO A 270 19.47 -7.17 -9.93
N LEU A 271 19.14 -5.89 -10.18
CA LEU A 271 18.32 -5.04 -9.33
C LEU A 271 17.46 -4.14 -10.23
N ASP A 272 16.28 -4.62 -10.62
CA ASP A 272 15.37 -3.86 -11.50
C ASP A 272 14.61 -2.80 -10.73
N PHE A 273 14.31 -3.06 -9.45
CA PHE A 273 13.72 -2.10 -8.53
C PHE A 273 14.31 -2.24 -7.12
N PHE A 274 14.36 -1.13 -6.39
CA PHE A 274 14.63 -1.11 -4.96
C PHE A 274 13.36 -0.72 -4.21
N SER A 275 13.00 -1.52 -3.21
CA SER A 275 11.78 -1.32 -2.41
C SER A 275 12.08 -0.90 -0.97
N TRP A 276 11.26 0.02 -0.47
CA TRP A 276 11.45 0.70 0.81
C TRP A 276 10.11 1.15 1.41
N HIS A 277 10.06 1.37 2.73
CA HIS A 277 8.83 1.72 3.43
C HIS A 277 8.82 3.20 3.86
N GLY A 278 7.67 3.85 3.75
CA GLY A 278 7.44 5.28 3.87
C GLY A 278 6.59 5.69 5.07
N TYR A 279 6.82 5.08 6.24
CA TYR A 279 6.15 5.48 7.48
C TYR A 279 6.86 6.69 8.10
N VAL A 280 6.12 7.79 8.32
CA VAL A 280 6.70 9.05 8.83
C VAL A 280 6.35 9.27 10.31
N ASP A 281 7.31 9.01 11.19
CA ASP A 281 7.18 9.16 12.64
C ASP A 281 7.01 10.62 13.12
N THR A 282 7.32 11.58 12.24
CA THR A 282 7.11 13.01 12.42
C THR A 282 5.64 13.42 12.31
N GLY A 283 4.79 12.57 11.72
CA GLY A 283 3.42 12.91 11.31
C GLY A 283 3.36 13.90 10.14
N ASP A 284 4.47 14.13 9.42
CA ASP A 284 4.52 15.03 8.27
C ASP A 284 4.58 14.25 6.94
N PRO A 285 3.51 14.22 6.13
CA PRO A 285 3.50 13.49 4.86
C PRO A 285 4.54 13.99 3.85
N GLN A 286 5.07 15.21 4.00
CA GLN A 286 6.12 15.72 3.11
C GLN A 286 7.45 14.99 3.30
N ASN A 287 7.69 14.33 4.43
CA ASN A 287 8.94 13.59 4.64
C ASN A 287 9.11 12.40 3.66
N ILE A 288 8.04 11.97 2.97
CA ILE A 288 8.16 11.00 1.87
C ILE A 288 9.09 11.50 0.75
N ILE A 289 9.17 12.83 0.55
CA ILE A 289 10.11 13.44 -0.40
C ILE A 289 11.55 13.29 0.09
N ASP A 290 11.79 13.50 1.39
CA ASP A 290 13.13 13.37 1.96
C ASP A 290 13.63 11.92 1.81
N MET A 291 12.78 10.93 2.12
CA MET A 291 13.08 9.52 1.96
C MET A 291 13.33 9.16 0.49
N GLY A 292 12.43 9.55 -0.42
CA GLY A 292 12.60 9.31 -1.85
C GLY A 292 13.88 9.93 -2.42
N ASN A 293 14.25 11.14 -1.98
CA ASN A 293 15.50 11.79 -2.38
C ASN A 293 16.74 11.07 -1.82
N THR A 294 16.69 10.59 -0.59
CA THR A 294 17.76 9.77 0.00
C THR A 294 17.98 8.51 -0.82
N ILE A 295 16.92 7.76 -1.12
CA ILE A 295 17.00 6.55 -1.95
C ILE A 295 17.54 6.87 -3.35
N GLN A 296 17.00 7.90 -4.02
CA GLN A 296 17.48 8.31 -5.34
C GLN A 296 18.97 8.64 -5.34
N LYS A 297 19.44 9.38 -4.34
CA LYS A 297 20.86 9.74 -4.21
C LYS A 297 21.73 8.49 -4.03
N SER A 298 21.33 7.54 -3.20
CA SER A 298 22.07 6.29 -3.02
C SER A 298 22.07 5.45 -4.31
N LEU A 299 20.93 5.32 -5.02
CA LEU A 299 20.87 4.64 -6.32
C LEU A 299 21.86 5.26 -7.32
N HIS A 300 21.87 6.59 -7.45
CA HIS A 300 22.80 7.30 -8.34
C HIS A 300 24.27 7.09 -7.94
N THR A 301 24.57 7.01 -6.64
CA THR A 301 25.95 6.84 -6.13
C THR A 301 26.56 5.50 -6.57
N TYR A 302 25.75 4.47 -6.79
CA TYR A 302 26.19 3.12 -7.21
C TYR A 302 25.79 2.77 -8.64
N ASP A 303 25.52 3.76 -9.50
CA ASP A 303 25.16 3.62 -10.92
C ASP A 303 23.86 2.84 -11.21
N PHE A 304 22.87 2.90 -10.31
CA PHE A 304 21.54 2.32 -10.51
C PHE A 304 20.52 3.38 -10.97
N THR A 305 20.88 4.18 -11.98
CA THR A 305 20.06 5.33 -12.42
C THR A 305 18.72 4.92 -13.05
N GLU A 306 18.66 3.74 -13.65
CA GLU A 306 17.45 3.20 -14.30
C GLU A 306 16.61 2.29 -13.37
N THR A 307 17.11 1.97 -12.17
CA THR A 307 16.40 1.14 -11.20
C THR A 307 15.17 1.88 -10.68
N GLU A 308 14.03 1.20 -10.67
CA GLU A 308 12.79 1.74 -10.11
C GLU A 308 12.92 1.88 -8.58
N SER A 309 12.37 2.95 -8.02
CA SER A 309 12.28 3.19 -6.58
C SER A 309 10.83 3.03 -6.15
N ILE A 310 10.52 1.97 -5.41
CA ILE A 310 9.15 1.59 -5.07
C ILE A 310 8.92 1.70 -3.58
N CYS A 311 7.95 2.52 -3.17
CA CYS A 311 7.53 2.60 -1.78
C CYS A 311 6.53 1.47 -1.48
N THR A 312 6.99 0.30 -1.07
CA THR A 312 6.15 -0.91 -0.97
C THR A 312 5.26 -0.97 0.27
N GLU A 313 5.46 -0.06 1.22
CA GLU A 313 4.50 0.22 2.29
C GLU A 313 4.55 1.69 2.67
N TRP A 314 3.39 2.31 2.84
CA TRP A 314 3.28 3.61 3.51
C TRP A 314 1.91 3.77 4.17
N ASN A 315 1.91 4.44 5.31
CA ASN A 315 0.72 4.93 6.02
C ASN A 315 1.16 6.04 6.99
N SER A 316 0.23 6.67 7.71
CA SER A 316 0.54 7.64 8.75
C SER A 316 1.26 7.05 9.95
N SER A 317 1.19 5.73 10.18
CA SER A 317 1.88 5.06 11.29
C SER A 317 2.15 3.59 10.95
N PRO A 318 3.31 3.04 11.37
CA PRO A 318 3.55 1.60 11.33
C PRO A 318 3.01 0.89 12.59
N PHE A 319 2.64 1.62 13.64
CA PHE A 319 2.34 1.05 14.94
C PHE A 319 0.85 0.74 15.11
N GLY A 320 0.52 -0.55 15.13
CA GLY A 320 -0.86 -1.02 15.20
C GLY A 320 -1.47 -0.93 16.60
N SER A 321 -2.54 -0.16 16.76
CA SER A 321 -3.38 -0.12 17.96
C SER A 321 -4.82 0.24 17.57
N ARG A 322 -5.78 0.04 18.48
CA ARG A 322 -7.17 0.49 18.26
C ARG A 322 -7.26 2.00 17.94
N ASN A 323 -6.35 2.79 18.51
CA ASN A 323 -6.29 4.23 18.27
C ASN A 323 -5.80 4.53 16.85
N THR A 324 -4.66 3.97 16.42
CA THR A 324 -4.14 4.22 15.07
C THR A 324 -5.08 3.67 14.00
N PHE A 325 -5.67 2.49 14.21
CA PHE A 325 -6.65 1.93 13.27
C PHE A 325 -7.90 2.79 13.12
N THR A 326 -8.34 3.45 14.20
CA THR A 326 -9.40 4.46 14.10
C THR A 326 -8.93 5.70 13.35
N LYS A 327 -7.79 6.27 13.73
CA LYS A 327 -7.28 7.52 13.12
C LYS A 327 -7.14 7.40 11.61
N VAL A 328 -6.69 6.26 11.09
CA VAL A 328 -6.54 6.04 9.65
C VAL A 328 -7.86 5.96 8.87
N GLN A 329 -9.02 5.94 9.52
CA GLN A 329 -10.33 6.02 8.85
C GLN A 329 -10.89 7.44 8.75
N SER A 330 -10.29 8.40 9.45
CA SER A 330 -10.82 9.76 9.60
C SER A 330 -10.62 10.65 8.36
N ALA A 331 -11.37 11.74 8.28
CA ALA A 331 -11.15 12.76 7.23
C ALA A 331 -9.75 13.41 7.33
N LYS A 332 -9.15 13.42 8.53
CA LYS A 332 -7.76 13.85 8.72
C LYS A 332 -6.78 12.92 8.00
N ASN A 333 -7.00 11.60 8.06
CA ASN A 333 -6.17 10.67 7.30
C ASN A 333 -6.40 10.78 5.79
N ALA A 334 -7.63 11.03 5.35
CA ALA A 334 -7.91 11.30 3.95
C ALA A 334 -7.05 12.45 3.41
N ALA A 335 -6.89 13.54 4.18
CA ALA A 335 -6.01 14.66 3.85
C ALA A 335 -4.51 14.27 3.89
N TYR A 336 -4.09 13.42 4.82
CA TYR A 336 -2.74 12.85 4.85
C TYR A 336 -2.44 12.02 3.58
N ILE A 337 -3.36 11.13 3.20
CA ILE A 337 -3.27 10.28 2.00
C ILE A 337 -3.15 11.15 0.75
N ALA A 338 -4.09 12.07 0.52
CA ALA A 338 -4.08 12.92 -0.67
C ALA A 338 -2.80 13.78 -0.74
N SER A 339 -2.34 14.32 0.39
CA SER A 339 -1.08 15.06 0.44
C SER A 339 0.11 14.18 0.07
N SER A 340 0.18 12.96 0.63
CA SER A 340 1.27 12.00 0.35
C SER A 340 1.30 11.59 -1.12
N LEU A 341 0.15 11.27 -1.72
CA LEU A 341 0.02 10.94 -3.14
C LEU A 341 0.48 12.08 -4.04
N ILE A 342 0.15 13.34 -3.68
CA ILE A 342 0.66 14.52 -4.40
C ILE A 342 2.17 14.66 -4.21
N TYR A 343 2.70 14.51 -3.00
CA TYR A 343 4.14 14.63 -2.73
C TYR A 343 4.97 13.59 -3.50
N MET A 344 4.48 12.36 -3.64
CA MET A 344 5.15 11.30 -4.41
C MET A 344 5.27 11.62 -5.91
N GLN A 345 4.43 12.53 -6.45
CA GLN A 345 4.62 13.04 -7.81
C GLN A 345 5.91 13.86 -7.94
N TYR A 346 6.45 14.40 -6.86
CA TYR A 346 7.61 15.30 -6.86
C TYR A 346 8.90 14.71 -6.28
N ALA A 347 8.96 13.39 -6.11
CA ALA A 347 10.14 12.65 -5.64
C ALA A 347 10.31 11.37 -6.46
N LYS A 348 11.47 10.70 -6.40
CA LYS A 348 11.72 9.42 -7.10
C LYS A 348 11.01 8.27 -6.36
N VAL A 349 9.69 8.26 -6.49
CA VAL A 349 8.78 7.17 -6.13
C VAL A 349 8.07 6.79 -7.42
N ASP A 350 8.47 5.68 -8.03
CA ASP A 350 7.95 5.24 -9.33
C ASP A 350 6.61 4.51 -9.17
N LEU A 351 6.50 3.71 -8.12
CA LEU A 351 5.28 3.04 -7.67
C LEU A 351 5.20 3.12 -6.14
N ALA A 352 3.99 3.02 -5.59
CA ALA A 352 3.78 2.96 -4.15
C ALA A 352 2.60 2.08 -3.77
N HIS A 353 2.67 1.46 -2.59
CA HIS A 353 1.64 0.58 -2.05
C HIS A 353 1.25 1.03 -0.64
N TYR A 354 0.05 1.56 -0.49
CA TYR A 354 -0.47 1.94 0.81
C TYR A 354 -0.75 0.70 1.65
N TYR A 355 -0.34 0.71 2.92
CA TYR A 355 -0.57 -0.40 3.83
C TYR A 355 -1.74 -0.07 4.76
N ARG A 356 -2.97 -0.55 4.50
CA ARG A 356 -3.39 -1.52 3.47
C ARG A 356 -4.77 -1.18 2.89
N GLY A 357 -5.10 -1.74 1.73
CA GLY A 357 -6.28 -1.40 0.94
C GLY A 357 -7.57 -2.11 1.33
N ASP A 358 -7.50 -3.18 2.12
CA ASP A 358 -8.64 -4.05 2.45
C ASP A 358 -9.34 -3.64 3.77
N GLY A 359 -10.13 -4.55 4.35
CA GLY A 359 -10.84 -4.34 5.62
C GLY A 359 -10.07 -4.77 6.87
N LEU A 360 -8.80 -5.18 6.74
CA LEU A 360 -7.99 -5.61 7.88
C LEU A 360 -7.51 -4.41 8.72
N SER A 361 -6.72 -4.67 9.75
CA SER A 361 -6.03 -3.63 10.53
C SER A 361 -5.23 -2.68 9.64
N PHE A 362 -5.33 -1.36 9.89
CA PHE A 362 -4.90 -0.27 8.98
C PHE A 362 -5.62 -0.15 7.63
N GLY A 363 -6.55 -1.05 7.35
CA GLY A 363 -7.30 -1.14 6.09
C GLY A 363 -8.04 0.15 5.72
N LEU A 364 -8.38 0.31 4.44
CA LEU A 364 -9.19 1.45 3.98
C LEU A 364 -10.68 1.29 4.33
N PHE A 365 -11.12 0.12 4.81
CA PHE A 365 -12.53 -0.18 5.05
C PHE A 365 -12.79 -0.60 6.50
N ASN A 366 -13.96 -0.23 7.01
CA ASN A 366 -14.35 -0.50 8.40
C ASN A 366 -15.80 -1.00 8.49
N ASN A 367 -16.20 -1.48 9.66
CA ASN A 367 -17.51 -2.11 9.88
C ASN A 367 -18.52 -1.15 10.55
N GLN A 368 -18.38 0.16 10.31
CA GLN A 368 -19.27 1.16 10.91
C GLN A 368 -20.67 1.13 10.27
N PRO A 369 -21.72 1.43 11.04
CA PRO A 369 -23.03 1.75 10.49
C PRO A 369 -22.97 2.98 9.59
N ASN A 370 -23.84 2.99 8.58
CA ASN A 370 -24.05 4.15 7.72
C ASN A 370 -24.66 5.31 8.53
N PRO A 371 -24.08 6.53 8.45
CA PRO A 371 -24.60 7.68 9.18
C PRO A 371 -26.07 8.03 8.88
N LYS A 372 -26.55 7.78 7.66
CA LYS A 372 -27.92 8.10 7.21
C LYS A 372 -28.92 6.97 7.48
N ASN A 373 -28.46 5.73 7.45
CA ASN A 373 -29.27 4.56 7.76
C ASN A 373 -28.49 3.58 8.64
N PRO A 374 -28.57 3.71 9.98
CA PRO A 374 -27.76 2.90 10.91
C PRO A 374 -28.00 1.38 10.82
N CYS A 375 -29.04 0.93 10.13
CA CYS A 375 -29.28 -0.50 9.88
C CYS A 375 -28.38 -1.07 8.76
N VAL A 376 -27.78 -0.23 7.94
CA VAL A 376 -26.86 -0.61 6.85
C VAL A 376 -25.44 -0.22 7.23
N LYS A 377 -24.43 -0.94 6.72
CA LYS A 377 -23.02 -0.58 6.92
C LYS A 377 -22.59 0.56 6.00
N ASN A 378 -21.53 1.26 6.40
CA ASN A 378 -20.80 2.14 5.50
C ASN A 378 -20.41 1.38 4.23
N PHE A 379 -20.53 2.05 3.08
CA PHE A 379 -20.02 1.51 1.84
C PHE A 379 -18.49 1.68 1.76
N CYS A 380 -17.99 2.82 2.25
CA CYS A 380 -16.57 3.18 2.23
C CYS A 380 -16.19 4.03 3.46
N THR A 381 -14.96 4.53 3.49
CA THR A 381 -14.43 5.43 4.53
C THR A 381 -13.87 6.70 3.88
N TYR A 382 -13.56 7.73 4.67
CA TYR A 382 -12.95 8.95 4.12
C TYR A 382 -11.59 8.67 3.45
N SER A 383 -10.83 7.71 3.97
CA SER A 383 -9.56 7.29 3.37
C SER A 383 -9.75 6.61 2.02
N ALA A 384 -10.74 5.72 1.89
CA ALA A 384 -11.10 5.12 0.60
C ALA A 384 -11.58 6.18 -0.41
N GLN A 385 -12.40 7.15 0.03
CA GLN A 385 -12.81 8.28 -0.80
C GLN A 385 -11.59 9.09 -1.30
N SER A 386 -10.54 9.23 -0.49
CA SER A 386 -9.32 9.94 -0.88
C SER A 386 -8.59 9.26 -2.04
N PHE A 387 -8.50 7.93 -2.01
CA PHE A 387 -7.98 7.14 -3.14
C PHE A 387 -8.83 7.33 -4.39
N SER A 388 -10.15 7.28 -4.27
CA SER A 388 -11.04 7.50 -5.41
C SER A 388 -10.92 8.90 -5.99
N LEU A 389 -10.82 9.95 -5.16
CA LEU A 389 -10.59 11.31 -5.65
C LEU A 389 -9.24 11.43 -6.38
N PHE A 390 -8.19 10.77 -5.90
CA PHE A 390 -6.90 10.74 -6.59
C PHE A 390 -6.98 9.96 -7.91
N ALA A 391 -7.69 8.83 -7.96
CA ALA A 391 -7.86 8.04 -9.18
C ALA A 391 -8.50 8.87 -10.31
N ARG A 392 -9.41 9.80 -9.99
CA ARG A 392 -9.99 10.72 -10.97
C ARG A 392 -8.97 11.67 -11.60
N MET A 393 -7.81 11.88 -11.00
CA MET A 393 -6.74 12.68 -11.61
C MET A 393 -6.17 12.01 -12.87
N PHE A 394 -6.28 10.69 -13.01
CA PHE A 394 -5.88 9.97 -14.23
C PHE A 394 -6.77 10.30 -15.46
N GLU A 395 -7.97 10.85 -15.27
CA GLU A 395 -8.79 11.39 -16.36
C GLU A 395 -8.09 12.57 -17.10
N THR A 396 -7.10 13.16 -16.46
CA THR A 396 -6.38 14.37 -16.88
C THR A 396 -4.90 14.18 -16.51
N PRO A 397 -4.13 13.30 -17.15
CA PRO A 397 -2.89 12.79 -16.57
C PRO A 397 -1.68 13.75 -16.62
N HIS A 398 -1.78 14.90 -17.30
CA HIS A 398 -0.64 15.79 -17.49
C HIS A 398 -0.60 16.89 -16.42
N ILE A 399 0.43 16.86 -15.57
CA ILE A 399 0.66 17.82 -14.50
C ILE A 399 1.01 19.20 -15.06
N LEU A 400 0.28 20.21 -14.61
CA LEU A 400 0.53 21.61 -14.97
C LEU A 400 1.68 22.20 -14.15
N SER A 401 2.53 22.99 -14.79
CA SER A 401 3.55 23.78 -14.10
C SER A 401 2.89 24.81 -13.20
N GLY A 402 3.32 24.90 -11.95
CA GLY A 402 2.80 25.88 -11.00
C GLY A 402 3.76 26.18 -9.86
N ASN A 403 3.35 27.04 -8.93
CA ASN A 403 4.13 27.27 -7.72
C ASN A 403 4.04 26.05 -6.79
N LYS A 404 5.12 25.27 -6.74
CA LYS A 404 5.30 24.19 -5.77
C LYS A 404 5.49 24.78 -4.37
N ASP A 405 4.40 25.04 -3.68
CA ASP A 405 4.39 25.66 -2.36
C ASP A 405 3.88 24.70 -1.29
N PHE A 406 4.80 24.22 -0.44
CA PHE A 406 4.51 23.33 0.69
C PHE A 406 4.66 24.04 2.05
N SER A 407 4.67 25.38 2.05
CA SER A 407 4.86 26.20 3.25
C SER A 407 3.64 26.26 4.16
N THR A 408 2.52 25.61 3.81
CA THR A 408 1.27 25.62 4.57
C THR A 408 0.72 24.21 4.73
N GLY A 409 -0.45 24.04 5.36
CA GLY A 409 -1.14 22.74 5.39
C GLY A 409 -1.77 22.33 4.05
N LEU A 410 -1.89 23.26 3.09
CA LEU A 410 -2.46 22.99 1.78
C LEU A 410 -1.42 22.40 0.82
N THR A 411 -1.79 21.28 0.20
CA THR A 411 -1.06 20.66 -0.92
C THR A 411 -2.01 20.60 -2.10
N VAL A 412 -1.60 21.15 -3.25
CA VAL A 412 -2.45 21.27 -4.44
C VAL A 412 -1.73 20.71 -5.67
N LEU A 413 -2.44 19.89 -6.43
CA LEU A 413 -2.00 19.38 -7.72
C LEU A 413 -3.06 19.70 -8.77
N ALA A 414 -2.65 20.27 -9.89
CA ALA A 414 -3.53 20.51 -11.04
C ALA A 414 -3.01 19.74 -12.24
N THR A 415 -3.91 19.04 -12.91
CA THR A 415 -3.59 18.21 -14.06
C THR A 415 -4.64 18.40 -15.17
N GLU A 416 -4.26 18.09 -16.39
CA GLU A 416 -5.07 18.35 -17.59
C GLU A 416 -5.04 17.15 -18.55
N ASN A 417 -6.10 16.99 -19.33
CA ASN A 417 -6.17 15.96 -20.36
C ASN A 417 -5.43 16.36 -21.64
N GLU A 418 -5.15 15.39 -22.50
CA GLU A 418 -4.45 15.62 -23.77
C GLU A 418 -5.15 16.66 -24.66
N ALA A 419 -6.49 16.67 -24.69
CA ALA A 419 -7.27 17.63 -25.47
C ALA A 419 -7.23 19.07 -24.92
N GLY A 420 -6.71 19.27 -23.71
CA GLY A 420 -6.59 20.57 -23.06
C GLY A 420 -7.91 21.21 -22.65
N ASN A 421 -9.03 20.49 -22.73
CA ASN A 421 -10.38 20.99 -22.45
C ASN A 421 -10.92 20.50 -21.10
N LYS A 422 -10.16 19.73 -20.34
CA LYS A 422 -10.52 19.28 -18.99
C LYS A 422 -9.35 19.41 -18.04
N ILE A 423 -9.62 19.95 -16.85
CA ILE A 423 -8.64 20.13 -15.78
C ILE A 423 -9.22 19.54 -14.50
N ASN A 424 -8.47 18.66 -13.85
CA ASN A 424 -8.76 18.26 -12.47
C ASN A 424 -7.75 18.90 -11.53
N ILE A 425 -8.22 19.33 -10.36
CA ILE A 425 -7.42 19.95 -9.31
C ILE A 425 -7.73 19.24 -8.01
N LEU A 426 -6.74 18.63 -7.39
CA LEU A 426 -6.86 18.01 -6.06
C LEU A 426 -6.20 18.92 -5.03
N ALA A 427 -6.95 19.36 -4.03
CA ALA A 427 -6.45 20.13 -2.91
C ALA A 427 -6.69 19.37 -1.60
N ALA A 428 -5.62 19.12 -0.85
CA ALA A 428 -5.67 18.51 0.47
C ALA A 428 -5.16 19.49 1.52
N ASN A 429 -5.87 19.63 2.64
CA ASN A 429 -5.46 20.49 3.74
C ASN A 429 -5.18 19.65 4.99
N TYR A 430 -3.90 19.39 5.25
CA TYR A 430 -3.43 18.59 6.37
C TYR A 430 -2.57 19.42 7.32
N LYS A 431 -2.91 19.40 8.61
CA LYS A 431 -2.07 19.96 9.67
C LYS A 431 -1.21 18.86 10.28
N VAL A 432 0.11 19.07 10.26
CA VAL A 432 1.07 18.14 10.88
C VAL A 432 0.72 17.95 12.34
N ASP A 433 0.68 16.69 12.73
CA ASP A 433 0.38 16.29 14.08
C ASP A 433 1.06 14.97 14.38
N LYS A 434 2.17 15.03 15.13
CA LYS A 434 2.92 13.84 15.54
C LYS A 434 2.04 12.87 16.36
N SER A 435 1.08 13.39 17.13
CA SER A 435 0.19 12.56 17.93
C SER A 435 -0.77 11.73 17.07
N PHE A 436 -0.95 12.10 15.79
CA PHE A 436 -1.75 11.33 14.85
C PHE A 436 -1.14 9.95 14.56
N SER A 437 0.19 9.88 14.51
CA SER A 437 0.94 8.65 14.25
C SER A 437 1.16 7.80 15.51
N ASP A 438 0.89 8.35 16.70
CA ASP A 438 1.12 7.68 17.98
C ASP A 438 -0.05 6.74 18.35
N GLY A 439 0.26 5.45 18.54
CA GLY A 439 -0.67 4.40 18.96
C GLY A 439 -1.21 4.54 20.38
N ASN A 440 -0.52 5.28 21.24
CA ASN A 440 -0.90 5.49 22.64
C ASN A 440 -1.84 6.69 22.84
N VAL A 441 -1.94 7.57 21.84
CA VAL A 441 -2.79 8.76 21.89
C VAL A 441 -4.17 8.43 21.33
N ALA A 442 -5.23 8.73 22.06
CA ALA A 442 -6.61 8.58 21.58
C ALA A 442 -6.89 9.48 20.35
N PRO A 443 -7.80 9.09 19.44
CA PRO A 443 -8.27 9.97 18.38
C PRO A 443 -8.98 11.20 18.96
N VAL A 444 -9.14 12.24 18.14
CA VAL A 444 -9.92 13.43 18.48
C VAL A 444 -10.92 13.71 17.35
N PRO A 445 -12.25 13.63 17.61
CA PRO A 445 -12.88 13.23 18.89
C PRO A 445 -12.52 11.78 19.29
N ALA A 446 -12.67 11.45 20.58
CA ALA A 446 -12.23 10.17 21.16
C ALA A 446 -13.03 8.93 20.72
N ASP A 447 -14.05 9.13 19.88
CA ASP A 447 -14.87 8.05 19.36
C ASP A 447 -14.06 7.15 18.43
N LEU A 448 -14.16 5.84 18.65
CA LEU A 448 -13.49 4.85 17.82
C LEU A 448 -14.37 4.44 16.64
N TYR A 449 -13.80 4.39 15.43
CA TYR A 449 -14.50 3.78 14.32
C TYR A 449 -14.54 2.26 14.54
N ARG A 450 -15.74 1.67 14.48
CA ARG A 450 -15.91 0.21 14.49
C ARG A 450 -15.17 -0.42 13.31
N GLN A 451 -14.22 -1.28 13.61
CA GLN A 451 -13.43 -2.00 12.60
C GLN A 451 -14.06 -3.36 12.30
N TYR A 452 -13.68 -3.95 11.15
CA TYR A 452 -13.80 -5.40 10.98
C TYR A 452 -12.81 -6.09 11.91
N TYR A 453 -13.12 -7.32 12.29
CA TYR A 453 -12.25 -8.18 13.08
C TYR A 453 -12.57 -9.63 12.77
N LEU A 454 -11.62 -10.52 13.08
CA LEU A 454 -11.75 -11.95 12.84
C LEU A 454 -12.96 -12.53 13.58
N ASP A 455 -13.89 -13.14 12.83
CA ASP A 455 -15.00 -13.89 13.42
C ASP A 455 -14.49 -15.25 13.92
N THR A 456 -14.55 -15.44 15.23
CA THR A 456 -14.06 -16.64 15.92
C THR A 456 -15.18 -17.60 16.31
N SER A 457 -16.38 -17.45 15.75
CA SER A 457 -17.51 -18.36 16.03
C SER A 457 -17.28 -19.79 15.54
N ARG A 458 -16.33 -19.98 14.61
CA ARG A 458 -15.97 -21.28 14.04
C ARG A 458 -14.46 -21.53 14.12
N THR A 459 -14.07 -22.75 14.47
CA THR A 459 -12.67 -23.21 14.41
C THR A 459 -12.31 -23.68 13.00
N LEU A 460 -11.03 -23.96 12.73
CA LEU A 460 -10.58 -24.48 11.43
C LEU A 460 -11.36 -25.75 11.03
N GLU A 461 -11.59 -26.67 11.99
CA GLU A 461 -12.30 -27.93 11.79
C GLU A 461 -13.77 -27.74 11.39
N GLN A 462 -14.33 -26.57 11.67
CA GLN A 462 -15.71 -26.19 11.34
C GLN A 462 -15.81 -25.38 10.03
N LEU A 463 -14.68 -24.98 9.43
CA LEU A 463 -14.61 -24.25 8.16
C LEU A 463 -14.50 -25.19 6.95
N THR A 464 -15.19 -26.33 7.00
CA THR A 464 -15.15 -27.41 6.00
C THR A 464 -16.39 -27.45 5.10
N ASP A 465 -17.34 -26.53 5.29
CA ASP A 465 -18.48 -26.36 4.39
C ASP A 465 -18.05 -25.81 3.02
N THR A 466 -18.86 -26.05 1.98
CA THR A 466 -18.52 -25.65 0.60
C THR A 466 -18.22 -24.16 0.45
N TYR A 467 -18.94 -23.30 1.18
CA TYR A 467 -18.71 -21.86 1.11
C TYR A 467 -17.34 -21.51 1.71
N SER A 468 -17.05 -21.98 2.93
CA SER A 468 -15.78 -21.70 3.60
C SER A 468 -14.58 -22.24 2.80
N LYS A 469 -14.68 -23.45 2.24
CA LYS A 469 -13.64 -24.03 1.39
C LYS A 469 -13.35 -23.16 0.16
N ASN A 470 -14.38 -22.71 -0.54
CA ASN A 470 -14.21 -21.88 -1.73
C ASN A 470 -13.69 -20.47 -1.39
N GLN A 471 -14.20 -19.85 -0.32
CA GLN A 471 -13.84 -18.48 0.05
C GLN A 471 -12.38 -18.36 0.49
N TRP A 472 -11.86 -19.37 1.19
CA TRP A 472 -10.68 -19.23 2.03
C TRP A 472 -9.61 -20.28 1.81
N PHE A 473 -9.93 -21.37 1.12
CA PHE A 473 -9.04 -22.53 1.00
C PHE A 473 -9.00 -23.10 -0.42
N GLY A 474 -9.33 -22.31 -1.45
CA GLY A 474 -9.25 -22.72 -2.86
C GLY A 474 -10.11 -23.96 -3.19
N GLY A 475 -11.16 -24.22 -2.42
CA GLY A 475 -12.02 -25.39 -2.56
C GLY A 475 -11.51 -26.65 -1.83
N ILE A 476 -10.33 -26.60 -1.22
CA ILE A 476 -9.74 -27.71 -0.47
C ILE A 476 -10.28 -27.77 0.96
N ASP A 477 -10.45 -28.98 1.50
CA ASP A 477 -10.72 -29.17 2.92
C ASP A 477 -9.45 -28.88 3.75
N PRO A 478 -9.42 -27.81 4.56
CA PRO A 478 -8.22 -27.40 5.27
C PRO A 478 -7.75 -28.42 6.31
N THR A 479 -8.62 -29.34 6.75
CA THR A 479 -8.28 -30.36 7.76
C THR A 479 -7.42 -31.50 7.19
N THR A 480 -7.31 -31.57 5.86
CA THR A 480 -6.50 -32.57 5.15
C THR A 480 -5.06 -32.13 4.93
N ILE A 481 -4.73 -30.86 5.24
CA ILE A 481 -3.39 -30.32 5.05
C ILE A 481 -2.54 -30.56 6.29
N HIS A 482 -1.41 -31.24 6.09
CA HIS A 482 -0.40 -31.45 7.11
C HIS A 482 0.79 -30.52 6.86
N HIS A 483 1.26 -29.84 7.91
CA HIS A 483 2.38 -28.92 7.83
C HIS A 483 3.42 -29.19 8.92
N ASN A 484 4.68 -28.96 8.58
CA ASN A 484 5.82 -29.02 9.48
C ASN A 484 6.83 -27.93 9.13
N ASN A 485 6.38 -26.68 9.27
CA ASN A 485 7.23 -25.50 9.12
C ASN A 485 7.78 -24.98 10.46
N ALA A 486 7.66 -25.76 11.54
CA ALA A 486 8.16 -25.34 12.84
C ALA A 486 9.65 -24.99 12.77
N VAL A 487 9.99 -23.75 13.13
CA VAL A 487 11.36 -23.23 13.22
C VAL A 487 11.75 -23.02 14.67
N VAL A 488 13.05 -23.19 14.97
CA VAL A 488 13.58 -22.94 16.32
C VAL A 488 13.52 -21.45 16.61
N GLN A 489 12.72 -21.06 17.61
CA GLN A 489 12.67 -19.68 18.07
C GLN A 489 13.99 -19.32 18.75
N ASN A 490 14.78 -18.48 18.09
CA ASN A 490 15.96 -17.89 18.68
C ASN A 490 15.60 -16.54 19.29
N ASP A 491 16.24 -16.19 20.41
CA ASP A 491 16.10 -14.85 20.96
C ASP A 491 16.49 -13.81 19.89
N PRO A 492 15.78 -12.66 19.80
CA PRO A 492 16.15 -11.60 18.88
C PRO A 492 17.58 -11.13 19.14
N VAL A 493 18.38 -11.03 18.07
CA VAL A 493 19.72 -10.45 18.16
C VAL A 493 19.65 -8.93 18.40
N GLN A 494 20.80 -8.27 18.58
CA GLN A 494 20.83 -6.81 18.77
C GLN A 494 20.73 -6.09 17.42
N GLN A 495 19.81 -5.11 17.35
CA GLN A 495 19.59 -4.28 16.18
C GLN A 495 20.84 -3.47 15.81
N ILE A 496 21.17 -3.44 14.52
CA ILE A 496 22.24 -2.58 14.00
C ILE A 496 21.79 -1.11 14.16
N PRO A 497 22.59 -0.22 14.76
CA PRO A 497 22.24 1.18 14.87
C PRO A 497 21.95 1.81 13.51
N THR A 498 20.91 2.63 13.45
CA THR A 498 20.51 3.37 12.24
C THR A 498 20.47 4.86 12.52
N ASP A 499 20.78 5.68 11.51
CA ASP A 499 20.61 7.14 11.55
C ASP A 499 19.50 7.54 10.59
N THR A 500 18.27 7.63 11.11
CA THR A 500 17.06 7.83 10.29
C THR A 500 16.33 9.13 10.60
N TYR A 501 16.97 10.06 11.31
CA TYR A 501 16.29 11.24 11.85
C TYR A 501 15.62 12.08 10.76
N LEU A 502 14.28 12.03 10.74
CA LEU A 502 13.44 12.96 10.00
C LEU A 502 13.02 14.12 10.90
N ARG A 503 12.67 15.25 10.28
CA ARG A 503 12.12 16.40 10.98
C ARG A 503 10.89 16.92 10.25
N PRO A 504 9.82 17.29 10.96
CA PRO A 504 8.69 17.96 10.33
C PRO A 504 9.17 19.28 9.71
N LYS A 505 8.61 19.64 8.56
CA LYS A 505 8.93 20.91 7.90
C LYS A 505 8.19 22.06 8.60
N SER A 506 8.82 23.24 8.61
CA SER A 506 8.17 24.46 9.13
C SER A 506 7.01 24.86 8.21
N ARG A 507 5.85 25.19 8.81
CA ARG A 507 4.63 25.57 8.08
C ARG A 507 3.91 26.74 8.73
N ASP A 508 3.33 27.60 7.90
CA ASP A 508 2.37 28.62 8.28
C ASP A 508 0.95 28.15 7.99
N TYR A 509 0.20 27.87 9.05
CA TYR A 509 -1.18 27.42 8.94
C TYR A 509 -2.22 28.55 8.88
N ILE A 510 -1.83 29.79 9.18
CA ILE A 510 -2.74 30.94 9.24
C ILE A 510 -3.45 31.10 7.90
N HIS A 511 -2.71 30.94 6.80
CA HIS A 511 -3.25 31.06 5.45
C HIS A 511 -4.04 29.82 5.00
N SER A 512 -3.58 28.60 5.30
CA SER A 512 -4.32 27.38 4.94
C SER A 512 -5.64 27.25 5.67
N ASP A 513 -5.77 27.85 6.86
CA ASP A 513 -7.03 27.89 7.61
C ASP A 513 -8.07 28.81 6.97
N GLN A 514 -7.68 29.67 6.02
CA GLN A 514 -8.62 30.55 5.32
C GLN A 514 -9.24 29.89 4.09
N GLY A 515 -8.71 28.74 3.63
CA GLY A 515 -9.09 28.05 2.41
C GLY A 515 -8.12 28.31 1.26
N VAL A 516 -8.46 27.85 0.07
CA VAL A 516 -7.60 27.85 -1.12
C VAL A 516 -8.15 28.76 -2.21
N THR A 517 -7.25 29.43 -2.90
CA THR A 517 -7.49 30.06 -4.20
C THR A 517 -6.57 29.40 -5.21
N VAL A 518 -7.15 28.87 -6.29
CA VAL A 518 -6.38 28.33 -7.41
C VAL A 518 -6.54 29.25 -8.61
N VAL A 519 -5.42 29.58 -9.21
CA VAL A 519 -5.32 30.46 -10.36
C VAL A 519 -4.69 29.67 -11.50
N ILE A 520 -5.33 29.66 -12.67
CA ILE A 520 -4.78 29.05 -13.88
C ILE A 520 -4.62 30.15 -14.92
N ASP A 521 -3.37 30.50 -15.19
CA ASP A 521 -2.96 31.43 -16.24
C ASP A 521 -3.05 30.77 -17.62
N HIS A 522 -3.29 31.60 -18.63
CA HIS A 522 -3.40 31.20 -20.03
C HIS A 522 -4.49 30.16 -20.30
N ILE A 523 -5.67 30.33 -19.68
CA ILE A 523 -6.72 29.32 -19.73
C ILE A 523 -7.18 29.01 -21.17
N GLY A 524 -7.18 30.00 -22.07
CA GLY A 524 -7.51 29.82 -23.49
C GLY A 524 -9.01 29.62 -23.78
N TYR A 525 -9.85 29.52 -22.75
CA TYR A 525 -11.29 29.29 -22.85
C TYR A 525 -12.10 30.44 -22.25
N LYS A 526 -13.35 30.58 -22.72
CA LYS A 526 -14.28 31.64 -22.26
C LYS A 526 -15.34 31.13 -21.31
N LYS A 527 -15.69 29.84 -21.41
CA LYS A 527 -16.71 29.20 -20.57
C LYS A 527 -16.13 27.97 -19.90
N PHE A 528 -16.75 27.63 -18.78
CA PHE A 528 -16.40 26.46 -18.00
C PHE A 528 -17.66 25.86 -17.36
N LYS A 529 -17.61 24.56 -17.07
CA LYS A 529 -18.46 23.91 -16.06
C LYS A 529 -17.54 23.39 -14.98
N VAL A 530 -17.94 23.56 -13.72
CA VAL A 530 -17.18 23.06 -12.58
C VAL A 530 -18.06 22.12 -11.77
N LYS A 531 -17.46 21.03 -11.29
CA LYS A 531 -17.97 20.24 -10.18
C LYS A 531 -16.92 20.16 -9.09
N ALA A 532 -17.35 20.20 -7.83
CA ALA A 532 -16.46 20.06 -6.70
C ALA A 532 -16.98 19.00 -5.73
N TYR A 533 -16.11 18.09 -5.29
CA TYR A 533 -16.44 17.00 -4.36
C TYR A 533 -15.52 17.09 -3.16
N ARG A 534 -16.07 17.07 -1.94
CA ARG A 534 -15.27 17.28 -0.73
C ARG A 534 -15.44 16.16 0.28
N ILE A 535 -14.30 15.64 0.72
CA ILE A 535 -14.15 14.84 1.92
C ILE A 535 -14.01 15.78 3.12
N GLN A 536 -14.84 15.56 4.13
CA GLN A 536 -14.78 16.23 5.43
C GLN A 536 -15.44 15.34 6.48
N GLU A 537 -15.04 15.50 7.75
CA GLU A 537 -15.63 14.74 8.84
C GLU A 537 -17.15 14.99 8.93
N GLY A 538 -17.92 13.94 9.14
CA GLY A 538 -19.39 13.95 9.07
C GLY A 538 -19.98 13.94 7.66
N GLY A 539 -19.15 13.83 6.61
CA GLY A 539 -19.60 13.64 5.22
C GLY A 539 -20.26 12.28 4.97
N GLY A 540 -21.00 12.17 3.86
CA GLY A 540 -21.64 10.91 3.46
C GLY A 540 -20.63 9.82 3.08
N LEU A 541 -20.90 8.58 3.47
CA LEU A 541 -20.07 7.38 3.25
C LEU A 541 -20.85 6.25 2.57
N GLU A 542 -22.02 6.57 2.03
CA GLU A 542 -22.87 5.66 1.24
C GLU A 542 -22.34 5.38 -0.17
N GLN A 543 -21.40 6.18 -0.67
CA GLN A 543 -20.81 6.08 -2.01
C GLN A 543 -19.33 6.49 -1.97
N MET A 544 -18.54 5.97 -2.91
CA MET A 544 -17.10 6.30 -3.03
C MET A 544 -16.88 7.76 -3.45
N THR A 545 -17.80 8.35 -4.21
CA THR A 545 -17.75 9.78 -4.52
C THR A 545 -18.26 10.59 -3.32
N PRO A 546 -17.45 11.52 -2.76
CA PRO A 546 -17.88 12.38 -1.66
C PRO A 546 -19.03 13.32 -2.06
N PRO A 547 -19.71 13.96 -1.09
CA PRO A 547 -20.75 14.95 -1.38
C PRO A 547 -20.27 16.06 -2.31
N GLU A 548 -21.12 16.42 -3.27
CA GLU A 548 -20.90 17.56 -4.16
C GLU A 548 -21.08 18.88 -3.40
N VAL A 549 -20.10 19.78 -3.53
CA VAL A 549 -20.04 21.09 -2.87
C VAL A 549 -19.84 22.25 -3.86
N THR A 550 -20.18 22.04 -5.14
CA THR A 550 -20.01 23.02 -6.23
C THR A 550 -20.59 24.40 -5.89
N ASN A 551 -21.73 24.45 -5.19
CA ASN A 551 -22.37 25.68 -4.75
C ASN A 551 -21.56 26.50 -3.71
N GLN A 552 -20.52 25.92 -3.13
CA GLN A 552 -19.60 26.58 -2.19
C GLN A 552 -18.37 27.16 -2.87
N ILE A 553 -18.18 26.89 -4.17
CA ILE A 553 -16.99 27.27 -4.92
C ILE A 553 -17.31 28.46 -5.82
N THR A 554 -16.49 29.52 -5.73
CA THR A 554 -16.59 30.64 -6.66
C THR A 554 -15.55 30.46 -7.76
N VAL A 555 -16.00 30.38 -9.02
CA VAL A 555 -15.10 30.27 -10.19
C VAL A 555 -15.41 31.40 -11.15
N SER A 556 -14.37 31.99 -11.72
CA SER A 556 -14.49 33.04 -12.74
C SER A 556 -13.36 32.96 -13.75
N ILE A 557 -13.62 33.43 -14.97
CA ILE A 557 -12.59 33.67 -15.98
C ILE A 557 -12.57 35.17 -16.28
N SER A 558 -11.41 35.78 -16.17
CA SER A 558 -11.17 37.17 -16.59
C SER A 558 -9.73 37.31 -17.07
N ASN A 559 -9.49 38.14 -18.10
CA ASN A 559 -8.14 38.40 -18.62
C ASN A 559 -7.32 37.13 -18.93
N ASN A 560 -7.95 36.12 -19.54
CA ASN A 560 -7.34 34.81 -19.85
C ASN A 560 -6.82 34.04 -18.62
N LYS A 561 -7.37 34.33 -17.44
CA LYS A 561 -7.06 33.70 -16.16
C LYS A 561 -8.33 33.12 -15.55
N LEU A 562 -8.28 31.84 -15.20
CA LEU A 562 -9.30 31.21 -14.37
C LEU A 562 -8.92 31.39 -12.90
N THR A 563 -9.86 31.84 -12.08
CA THR A 563 -9.70 31.94 -10.62
C THR A 563 -10.80 31.15 -9.94
N LEU A 564 -10.41 30.16 -9.15
CA LEU A 564 -11.24 29.34 -8.29
C LEU A 564 -10.97 29.72 -6.83
N VAL A 565 -12.02 29.96 -6.05
CA VAL A 565 -11.92 30.29 -4.62
C VAL A 565 -12.80 29.33 -3.83
N ASP A 566 -12.17 28.66 -2.87
CA ASP A 566 -12.81 27.75 -1.93
C ASP A 566 -12.38 28.08 -0.50
N LYS A 567 -13.26 28.77 0.23
CA LYS A 567 -13.04 29.13 1.64
C LYS A 567 -13.23 27.95 2.59
N MET A 568 -13.82 26.86 2.11
CA MET A 568 -14.20 25.69 2.90
C MET A 568 -13.19 24.53 2.78
N ALA A 569 -12.14 24.68 1.97
CA ALA A 569 -10.93 23.84 2.01
C ALA A 569 -10.13 24.05 3.31
N LYS A 570 -10.76 23.75 4.46
CA LYS A 570 -10.24 23.89 5.83
C LYS A 570 -9.40 22.66 6.22
N PRO A 571 -8.67 22.68 7.35
CA PRO A 571 -7.94 21.51 7.83
C PRO A 571 -8.81 20.24 7.90
N SER A 572 -8.22 19.09 7.58
CA SER A 572 -8.90 17.79 7.48
C SER A 572 -9.94 17.73 6.37
N THR A 573 -9.68 18.40 5.25
CA THR A 573 -10.49 18.29 4.03
C THR A 573 -9.65 17.92 2.82
N VAL A 574 -10.28 17.24 1.88
CA VAL A 574 -9.77 16.99 0.52
C VAL A 574 -10.86 17.40 -0.45
N THR A 575 -10.53 18.24 -1.42
CA THR A 575 -11.49 18.65 -2.45
C THR A 575 -10.91 18.38 -3.84
N LEU A 576 -11.68 17.67 -4.66
CA LEU A 576 -11.45 17.55 -6.08
C LEU A 576 -12.31 18.58 -6.81
N TYR A 577 -11.70 19.43 -7.62
CA TYR A 577 -12.38 20.32 -8.56
C TYR A 577 -12.18 19.79 -9.96
N SER A 578 -13.27 19.48 -10.66
CA SER A 578 -13.24 19.02 -12.05
C SER A 578 -13.84 20.09 -12.94
N LEU A 579 -13.04 20.62 -13.87
CA LEU A 579 -13.38 21.70 -14.77
C LEU A 579 -13.43 21.19 -16.21
N GLU A 580 -14.58 21.36 -16.85
CA GLU A 580 -14.75 21.17 -18.30
C GLU A 580 -14.75 22.55 -18.97
N LEU A 581 -13.93 22.74 -19.99
CA LEU A 581 -13.67 24.04 -20.62
C LEU A 581 -14.23 24.07 -22.05
N SER A 582 -14.84 25.20 -22.44
CA SER A 582 -15.36 25.39 -23.79
C SER A 582 -15.13 26.81 -24.32
N HIS A 583 -14.95 26.91 -25.64
CA HIS A 583 -14.92 28.19 -26.34
C HIS A 583 -16.32 28.76 -26.55
N HIS A 584 -17.32 27.87 -26.64
CA HIS A 584 -18.72 28.16 -26.93
C HIS A 584 -19.58 28.14 -25.69
#